data_AF-A0A967LEM3-F1
#
_entry.id   AF-A0A967LEM3-F1
#
_cell.length_a   1.000
_cell.length_b   1.000
_cell.length_c   1.000
_cell.angle_alpha   90.00
_cell.angle_beta   90.00
_cell.angle_gamma   90.00
#
_symmetry.space_group_name_H-M   'P 1'
#
loop_
_entity.id
_entity.type
_entity.pdbx_description
1 polymer ?
#
loop_
_entity_poly.entity_id
_entity_poly.type
_entity_poly.pdbx_seq_one_letter_code
_entity_poly.pdbx_strand_id
1 'polypeptide(L)' 'TERNGRVVGAVAVRDDDEIMLISNQGTLIRTPVSDVSVMGRNTQGVRLVSLGEEERLA' A
#
# COMPACT_ATOMS: atom_id res chain seq x y z
N THR A 1 7.54 14.29 8.29
CA THR A 1 6.75 13.22 7.65
C THR A 1 7.02 13.10 6.15
N GLU A 2 8.17 13.56 5.65
CA GLU A 2 8.48 13.66 4.21
C GLU A 2 8.58 12.31 3.48
N ARG A 3 8.79 11.22 4.22
CA ARG A 3 8.89 9.87 3.64
C ARG A 3 7.57 9.35 3.07
N ASN A 4 6.43 9.75 3.65
CA ASN A 4 5.12 9.19 3.30
C ASN A 4 4.25 10.28 2.66
N GLY A 5 3.57 9.91 1.56
CA GLY A 5 2.53 10.74 0.95
C GLY A 5 1.23 10.77 1.76
N ARG A 6 0.17 11.30 1.14
CA ARG A 6 -1.18 11.28 1.72
C ARG A 6 -1.75 9.86 1.69
N VAL A 7 -2.67 9.58 2.60
CA VAL A 7 -3.45 8.33 2.57
C VAL A 7 -4.32 8.32 1.32
N VAL A 8 -4.23 7.24 0.54
CA VAL A 8 -5.05 7.03 -0.68
C VAL A 8 -6.39 6.37 -0.30
N GLY A 9 -6.36 5.41 0.61
CA GLY A 9 -7.57 4.74 1.09
C GLY A 9 -7.32 3.90 2.34
N ALA A 10 -8.41 3.42 2.93
CA ALA A 10 -8.40 2.45 4.02
C ALA A 10 -9.55 1.46 3.79
N VAL A 11 -9.25 0.18 3.91
CA VAL A 11 -10.21 -0.91 3.69
C VAL A 11 -10.06 -1.93 4.81
N ALA A 12 -11.18 -2.47 5.29
CA ALA A 12 -11.16 -3.57 6.23
C ALA A 12 -10.91 -4.87 5.46
N VAL A 13 -9.99 -5.69 5.96
CA VAL A 13 -9.57 -6.95 5.33
C VAL A 13 -9.56 -8.09 6.33
N ARG A 14 -9.62 -9.31 5.83
CA ARG A 14 -9.35 -10.56 6.54
C ARG A 14 -7.99 -11.11 6.13
N ASP A 15 -7.46 -12.04 6.91
CA ASP A 15 -6.11 -12.59 6.69
C ASP A 15 -5.98 -13.39 5.37
N ASP A 16 -7.11 -13.89 4.85
CA ASP A 16 -7.21 -14.62 3.58
C ASP A 16 -7.53 -13.74 2.37
N ASP A 17 -7.71 -12.43 2.58
CA ASP A 17 -7.94 -11.48 1.50
C ASP A 17 -6.63 -11.13 0.77
N GLU A 18 -6.81 -10.53 -0.40
CA GLU A 18 -5.74 -9.88 -1.15
C GLU A 18 -6.08 -8.43 -1.41
N ILE A 19 -5.05 -7.59 -1.42
CA ILE A 19 -5.17 -6.17 -1.77
C ILE A 19 -4.58 -5.92 -3.15
N MET A 20 -5.23 -5.01 -3.88
CA MET A 20 -4.77 -4.54 -5.18
C MET A 20 -4.31 -3.10 -5.06
N LEU A 21 -3.08 -2.85 -5.53
CA LEU A 21 -2.49 -1.53 -5.66
C LEU A 21 -2.45 -1.18 -7.14
N ILE A 22 -3.02 -0.03 -7.51
CA ILE A 22 -3.04 0.46 -8.88
C ILE A 22 -2.31 1.79 -8.91
N SER A 23 -1.33 1.92 -9.79
CA SER A 23 -0.65 3.20 -10.02
C SER A 23 -1.35 4.03 -11.09
N ASN A 24 -1.08 5.34 -11.08
CA ASN A 24 -1.49 6.27 -12.13
C ASN A 24 -0.91 5.94 -13.53
N GLN A 25 0.06 5.04 -13.62
CA GLN A 25 0.65 4.57 -14.88
C GLN A 25 0.10 3.20 -15.33
N GLY A 26 -0.89 2.65 -14.62
CA GLY A 26 -1.53 1.37 -14.97
C GLY A 26 -0.79 0.14 -14.45
N THR A 27 0.24 0.32 -13.60
CA THR A 27 0.87 -0.80 -12.89
C THR A 27 -0.11 -1.36 -11.87
N LEU A 28 -0.37 -2.67 -11.94
CA LEU A 28 -1.28 -3.37 -11.03
C LEU A 28 -0.50 -4.41 -10.25
N ILE A 29 -0.59 -4.33 -8.93
CA ILE A 29 0.10 -5.22 -8.00
C ILE A 29 -0.93 -5.85 -7.09
N ARG A 30 -0.89 -7.18 -7.00
CA ARG A 30 -1.72 -7.98 -6.11
C ARG A 30 -0.83 -8.51 -4.98
N THR A 31 -1.24 -8.30 -3.75
CA THR A 31 -0.47 -8.71 -2.57
C THR A 31 -1.40 -9.40 -1.57
N PRO A 32 -1.06 -10.62 -1.11
CA PRO A 32 -1.73 -11.25 0.02
C PRO A 32 -1.68 -10.38 1.26
N VAL A 33 -2.81 -10.25 1.97
CA VAL A 33 -2.85 -9.52 3.24
C VAL A 33 -1.90 -10.14 4.26
N SER A 34 -1.70 -11.46 4.21
CA SER A 34 -0.75 -12.19 5.03
C SER A 34 0.70 -11.70 4.93
N ASP A 35 1.07 -11.05 3.82
CA ASP A 35 2.43 -10.53 3.59
C ASP A 35 2.60 -9.10 4.14
N VAL A 36 1.51 -8.45 4.55
CA VAL A 36 1.52 -7.09 5.11
C VAL A 36 1.80 -7.14 6.60
N SER A 37 2.81 -6.40 7.06
CA SER A 37 3.16 -6.34 8.48
C SER A 37 2.04 -5.70 9.31
N VAL A 38 1.59 -6.41 10.36
CA VAL A 38 0.65 -5.88 11.35
C VAL A 38 1.37 -4.91 12.27
N MET A 39 0.97 -3.63 12.23
CA MET A 39 1.60 -2.54 12.98
C MET A 39 0.57 -1.69 13.72
N GLY A 40 1.00 -1.00 14.77
CA GLY A 40 0.16 -0.06 15.51
C GLY A 40 -0.24 1.16 14.68
N ARG A 41 -1.30 1.87 15.13
CA ARG A 41 -1.89 3.01 14.41
C ARG A 41 -0.96 4.22 14.25
N ASN A 42 -0.07 4.46 15.22
CA ASN A 42 0.86 5.59 15.19
C ASN A 42 2.23 5.14 14.67
N THR A 43 2.27 4.62 13.45
CA THR A 43 3.48 4.16 12.77
C THR A 43 3.55 4.73 11.34
N GLN A 44 4.71 4.60 10.69
CA GLN A 44 4.87 5.00 9.28
C GLN A 44 4.54 3.87 8.30
N GLY A 45 4.20 2.67 8.79
CA GLY A 45 4.00 1.49 7.97
C GLY A 45 5.27 0.97 7.28
N VAL A 46 5.07 0.01 6.39
CA VAL A 46 6.10 -0.61 5.54
C VAL A 46 5.89 -0.23 4.08
N ARG A 47 6.96 -0.29 3.28
CA ARG A 47 6.88 -0.11 1.83
C ARG A 47 6.50 -1.46 1.20
N LEU A 48 5.34 -1.53 0.55
CA LEU A 48 4.89 -2.73 -0.17
C LEU A 48 5.44 -2.79 -1.60
N VAL A 49 5.60 -1.64 -2.26
CA VAL A 49 6.08 -1.51 -3.65
C VAL A 49 7.08 -0.37 -3.78
N SER A 50 8.07 -0.54 -4.65
CA SER A 50 8.88 0.58 -5.15
C SER A 50 8.25 1.15 -6.42
N LEU A 51 7.86 2.43 -6.39
CA LEU A 51 7.30 3.15 -7.53
C LEU A 51 8.39 4.00 -8.20
N GLY A 52 8.22 4.29 -9.49
CA GLY A 52 9.07 5.26 -10.20
C GLY A 52 8.92 6.69 -9.69
N GLU A 53 9.80 7.61 -10.11
CA GLU A 53 9.84 9.00 -9.59
C GLU A 53 8.53 9.78 -9.78
N GLU A 54 7.80 9.52 -10.87
CA GLU A 54 6.50 10.16 -11.17
C GLU A 54 5.29 9.24 -10.97
N GLU A 55 5.54 8.01 -10.51
CA GLU A 55 4.50 7.01 -10.30
C GLU A 55 3.92 7.14 -8.90
N ARG A 56 2.59 7.16 -8.83
CA ARG A 56 1.83 7.32 -7.58
C ARG A 56 0.69 6.31 -7.56
N LEU A 57 0.34 5.84 -6.37
CA LEU A 57 -0.89 5.07 -6.19
C LEU A 57 -2.11 5.95 -6.43
N ALA A 58 -3.06 5.43 -7.19
CA ALA A 58 -4.33 6.08 -7.55
C ALA A 58 -5.44 5.73 -6.56
#